data_AF-A0A495KY32-F1
#
_entry.id   AF-A0A495KY32-F1
#
_cell.length_a   1.000
_cell.length_b   1.000
_cell.length_c   1.000
_cell.angle_alpha   90.00
_cell.angle_beta   90.00
_cell.angle_gamma   90.00
#
_symmetry.space_group_name_H-M   'P 1'
#
loop_
_entity.id
_entity.type
_entity.pdbx_description
1 polymer ?
#
loop_
_entity_poly.entity_id
_entity_poly.type
_entity_poly.pdbx_seq_one_letter_code
_entity_poly.pdbx_strand_id
1 'polypeptide(L)'
;MLQAPSGVRVPIDRELVPLILRLWSLGLNTKASCQNFGESLQDSGPGMPPGDPRWSDFYSDRVWLKLPPAPADHLITLLGADRELSIAMNEWGRAASWLCVRPVVPDIYGGPARTRDTHLFFPREHLDHVIEVLGRSESVPFQPRAASSA
;
A
#
# COMPACT_ATOMS: atom_id res chain seq x y z
N MET A 1 -3.20 15.76 10.61
CA MET A 1 -2.09 16.25 9.76
C MET A 1 -0.80 15.69 10.32
N LEU A 2 -0.04 14.94 9.51
CA LEU A 2 1.27 14.41 9.85
C LEU A 2 2.33 15.08 8.96
N GLN A 3 3.57 15.25 9.44
CA GLN A 3 4.66 15.76 8.62
C GLN A 3 5.43 14.58 8.00
N ALA A 4 5.43 14.51 6.67
CA ALA A 4 6.18 13.51 5.91
C ALA A 4 7.70 13.73 6.03
N PRO A 5 8.54 12.71 5.77
CA PRO A 5 10.00 12.85 5.79
C PRO A 5 10.54 13.91 4.83
N SER A 6 9.78 14.25 3.78
CA SER A 6 10.06 15.36 2.86
C SER A 6 9.79 16.75 3.45
N GLY A 7 9.26 16.84 4.68
CA GLY A 7 8.86 18.09 5.34
C GLY A 7 7.43 18.56 5.03
N VAL A 8 6.74 17.93 4.07
CA VAL A 8 5.37 18.29 3.66
C VAL A 8 4.34 17.80 4.69
N ARG A 9 3.35 18.63 5.02
CA ARG A 9 2.21 18.21 5.86
C ARG A 9 1.14 17.53 5.02
N VAL A 10 0.73 16.34 5.44
CA VAL A 10 -0.28 15.53 4.75
C VAL A 10 -1.47 15.22 5.66
N PRO A 11 -2.71 15.34 5.17
CA PRO A 11 -3.86 14.80 5.85
C PRO A 11 -3.78 13.27 5.76
N ILE A 12 -3.65 12.62 6.91
CA ILE A 12 -3.70 11.19 7.05
C ILE A 12 -4.79 10.94 8.07
N ASP A 13 -5.61 9.94 7.78
CA ASP A 13 -6.57 9.46 8.75
C ASP A 13 -5.84 8.95 10.02
N ARG A 14 -6.45 9.20 11.18
CA ARG A 14 -5.79 9.07 12.49
C ARG A 14 -5.41 7.63 12.79
N GLU A 15 -6.21 6.67 12.34
CA GLU A 15 -5.97 5.25 12.59
C GLU A 15 -4.76 4.72 11.81
N LEU A 16 -4.46 5.29 10.65
CA LEU A 16 -3.26 4.93 9.88
C LEU A 16 -1.97 5.58 10.37
N VAL A 17 -2.03 6.59 11.25
CA VAL A 17 -0.82 7.31 11.71
C VAL A 17 0.25 6.38 12.28
N PRO A 18 -0.06 5.40 13.17
CA PRO A 18 0.94 4.48 13.70
C PRO A 18 1.63 3.65 12.60
N LEU A 19 0.84 3.14 11.64
CA LEU A 19 1.37 2.40 10.50
C LEU A 19 2.30 3.27 9.64
N ILE A 20 1.87 4.48 9.28
CA ILE A 20 2.66 5.36 8.42
C ILE A 20 3.97 5.78 9.09
N LEU A 21 3.92 6.14 10.38
CA LEU A 21 5.13 6.44 11.14
C LEU A 21 6.08 5.24 11.20
N ARG A 22 5.55 4.03 11.37
CA ARG A 22 6.37 2.82 11.39
C ARG A 22 7.03 2.56 10.03
N LEU A 23 6.28 2.66 8.94
CA LEU A 23 6.82 2.53 7.59
C LEU A 23 7.94 3.55 7.33
N TRP A 24 7.75 4.81 7.70
CA TRP A 24 8.78 5.84 7.54
C TRP A 24 10.02 5.58 8.39
N SER A 25 9.85 5.07 9.62
CA SER A 25 11.00 4.67 10.46
C SER A 25 11.82 3.54 9.84
N LEU A 26 11.19 2.71 9.00
CA LEU A 26 11.83 1.65 8.23
C LEU A 26 12.32 2.13 6.85
N GLY A 27 12.27 3.43 6.53
CA GLY A 27 12.68 3.96 5.22
C GLY A 27 11.69 3.69 4.08
N LEU A 28 10.49 3.17 4.40
CA LEU A 28 9.43 2.86 3.43
C LEU A 28 8.52 4.07 3.23
N ASN A 29 8.88 4.93 2.28
CA ASN A 29 8.09 6.13 1.99
C ASN A 29 6.82 5.82 1.18
N THR A 30 5.66 6.03 1.80
CA THR A 30 4.36 6.02 1.14
C THR A 30 4.14 7.29 0.29
N LYS A 31 3.53 7.12 -0.89
CA LYS A 31 3.12 8.22 -1.78
C LYS A 31 1.70 8.68 -1.50
N ALA A 32 0.84 7.75 -1.11
CA ALA A 32 -0.53 7.97 -0.66
C ALA A 32 -0.97 6.79 0.20
N SER A 33 -2.01 7.00 1.01
CA SER A 33 -2.64 5.96 1.82
C SER A 33 -4.06 6.34 2.17
N CYS A 34 -4.95 5.36 2.29
CA CYS A 34 -6.27 5.54 2.91
C CYS A 34 -6.74 4.24 3.56
N GLN A 35 -7.71 4.34 4.46
CA GLN A 35 -8.29 3.19 5.16
C GLN A 35 -9.57 2.67 4.51
N ASN A 36 -10.14 3.44 3.57
CA ASN A 36 -11.34 3.06 2.85
C ASN A 36 -11.25 3.54 1.40
N PHE A 37 -10.56 2.76 0.56
CA PHE A 37 -10.41 3.13 -0.85
C PHE A 37 -11.73 2.98 -1.61
N GLY A 38 -12.60 2.04 -1.19
CA GLY A 38 -13.93 1.85 -1.78
C GLY A 38 -14.78 3.11 -1.78
N GLU A 39 -14.87 3.81 -0.64
CA GLU A 39 -15.57 5.11 -0.55
C GLU A 39 -14.97 6.17 -1.47
N SER A 40 -13.64 6.18 -1.63
CA SER A 40 -12.98 7.13 -2.53
C SER A 40 -13.25 6.86 -4.03
N LEU A 41 -13.62 5.63 -4.39
CA LEU A 41 -14.04 5.28 -5.76
C LEU A 41 -15.50 5.69 -6.06
N GLN A 42 -16.34 5.72 -5.03
CA GLN A 42 -17.73 6.18 -5.15
C GLN A 42 -17.79 7.69 -5.42
N ASP A 43 -16.92 8.47 -4.78
CA ASP A 43 -16.76 9.92 -4.99
C ASP A 43 -15.85 10.25 -6.20
N SER A 44 -16.18 9.69 -7.36
CA SER A 44 -15.52 10.07 -8.61
C SER A 44 -15.67 11.58 -8.84
N GLY A 45 -14.54 12.29 -8.98
CA GLY A 45 -14.52 13.74 -9.11
C GLY A 45 -15.37 14.28 -10.28
N PRO A 46 -15.66 15.60 -10.31
CA PRO A 46 -16.59 16.18 -11.28
C PRO A 46 -16.25 15.79 -12.73
N GLY A 47 -17.21 15.18 -13.43
CA GLY A 47 -17.07 14.77 -14.84
C GLY A 47 -16.51 13.38 -15.08
N MET A 48 -16.15 12.62 -14.03
CA MET A 48 -15.77 11.21 -14.15
C MET A 48 -16.98 10.30 -13.92
N PRO A 49 -17.14 9.21 -14.69
CA PRO A 49 -18.16 8.22 -14.39
C PRO A 49 -17.89 7.60 -13.00
N PRO A 50 -18.94 7.29 -12.22
CA PRO A 50 -18.76 6.61 -10.94
C PRO A 50 -18.02 5.28 -11.13
N GLY A 51 -17.21 4.90 -10.15
CA GLY A 51 -16.57 3.58 -10.13
C GLY A 51 -17.60 2.45 -10.18
N ASP A 52 -17.23 1.31 -10.78
CA ASP A 52 -18.08 0.11 -10.74
C ASP A 52 -18.33 -0.29 -9.27
N PRO A 53 -19.60 -0.47 -8.84
CA PRO A 53 -19.92 -0.85 -7.47
C PRO A 53 -19.18 -2.10 -6.99
N ARG A 54 -18.93 -3.07 -7.88
CA ARG A 54 -18.20 -4.30 -7.54
C ARG A 54 -16.80 -4.02 -6.99
N TRP A 55 -16.11 -3.05 -7.57
CA TRP A 55 -14.78 -2.66 -7.12
C TRP A 55 -14.85 -1.80 -5.86
N SER A 56 -15.83 -0.90 -5.78
CA SER A 56 -16.04 -0.09 -4.58
C SER A 56 -16.30 -0.99 -3.37
N ASP A 57 -17.21 -1.95 -3.49
CA ASP A 57 -17.52 -2.93 -2.44
C ASP A 57 -16.32 -3.79 -2.07
N PHE A 58 -15.56 -4.25 -3.07
CA PHE A 58 -14.34 -5.04 -2.83
C PHE A 58 -13.27 -4.25 -2.07
N TYR A 59 -13.12 -2.95 -2.35
CA TYR A 59 -12.12 -2.07 -1.74
C TYR A 59 -12.60 -1.39 -0.44
N SER A 60 -13.86 -1.57 -0.07
CA SER A 60 -14.41 -1.11 1.21
C SER A 60 -13.76 -1.85 2.38
N ASP A 61 -13.59 -1.15 3.51
CA ASP A 61 -12.96 -1.69 4.74
C ASP A 61 -11.55 -2.28 4.55
N ARG A 62 -10.83 -1.75 3.56
CA ARG A 62 -9.44 -2.12 3.29
C ARG A 62 -8.50 -0.94 3.42
N VAL A 63 -7.39 -1.19 4.09
CA VAL A 63 -6.25 -0.28 4.06
C VAL A 63 -5.61 -0.36 2.69
N TRP A 64 -5.37 0.81 2.10
CA TRP A 64 -4.62 1.01 0.87
C TRP A 64 -3.32 1.77 1.15
N LEU A 65 -2.22 1.23 0.65
CA LEU A 65 -0.91 1.89 0.61
C LEU A 65 -0.45 1.99 -0.85
N LYS A 66 -0.02 3.19 -1.24
CA LYS A 66 0.64 3.44 -2.52
C LYS A 66 2.13 3.66 -2.28
N LEU A 67 2.97 2.77 -2.81
CA LEU A 67 4.40 2.69 -2.54
C LEU A 67 5.19 2.57 -3.85
N PRO A 68 6.45 3.03 -3.93
CA PRO A 68 7.32 2.63 -5.02
C PRO A 68 7.54 1.09 -5.01
N PRO A 69 7.91 0.46 -6.14
CA PRO A 69 7.95 -0.99 -6.26
C PRO A 69 8.89 -1.69 -5.27
N ALA A 70 10.15 -1.24 -5.17
CA ALA A 70 11.13 -1.87 -4.28
C ALA A 70 10.75 -1.78 -2.77
N PRO A 71 10.28 -0.63 -2.25
CA PRO A 71 9.68 -0.56 -0.91
C PRO A 71 8.47 -1.49 -0.72
N ALA A 72 7.60 -1.65 -1.73
CA ALA A 72 6.46 -2.56 -1.63
C ALA A 72 6.91 -4.03 -1.52
N ASP A 73 7.88 -4.45 -2.33
CA ASP A 73 8.46 -5.80 -2.29
C ASP A 73 9.14 -6.08 -0.93
N HIS A 74 9.85 -5.08 -0.38
CA HIS A 74 10.45 -5.18 0.95
C HIS A 74 9.38 -5.30 2.04
N LEU A 75 8.31 -4.52 1.97
CA LEU A 75 7.19 -4.60 2.91
C LEU A 75 6.54 -5.99 2.89
N ILE A 76 6.26 -6.55 1.71
CA ILE A 76 5.73 -7.92 1.57
C ILE A 76 6.70 -8.93 2.18
N THR A 77 8.00 -8.75 1.99
CA THR A 77 9.03 -9.64 2.58
C THR A 77 9.01 -9.60 4.11
N LEU A 78 8.96 -8.41 4.71
CA LEU A 78 8.91 -8.24 6.17
C LEU A 78 7.65 -8.88 6.77
N LEU A 79 6.50 -8.61 6.16
CA LEU A 79 5.21 -9.11 6.65
C LEU A 79 5.05 -10.61 6.40
N GLY A 80 5.56 -11.13 5.28
CA GLY A 80 5.49 -12.54 4.92
C GLY A 80 6.36 -13.46 5.79
N ALA A 81 7.26 -12.90 6.61
CA ALA A 81 7.97 -13.65 7.64
C ALA A 81 7.05 -14.06 8.81
N ASP A 82 5.94 -13.35 9.02
CA ASP A 82 4.90 -13.75 9.96
C ASP A 82 3.97 -14.79 9.33
N ARG A 83 3.74 -15.90 10.04
CA ARG A 83 3.01 -17.05 9.51
C ARG A 83 1.56 -16.71 9.16
N GLU A 84 0.88 -15.92 9.99
CA GLU A 84 -0.54 -15.61 9.80
C GLU A 84 -0.74 -14.67 8.61
N LEU A 85 0.06 -13.60 8.55
CA LEU A 85 0.03 -12.68 7.41
C LEU A 85 0.46 -13.39 6.11
N SER A 86 1.44 -14.28 6.17
CA SER A 86 1.85 -15.08 5.01
C SER A 86 0.71 -15.94 4.47
N ILE A 87 -0.05 -16.62 5.34
CA ILE A 87 -1.24 -17.38 4.92
C ILE A 87 -2.27 -16.43 4.29
N ALA A 88 -2.60 -15.33 4.97
CA ALA A 88 -3.57 -14.35 4.46
C ALA A 88 -3.18 -13.74 3.11
N MET A 89 -1.88 -13.55 2.84
CA MET A 89 -1.38 -13.09 1.55
C MET A 89 -1.43 -14.14 0.44
N ASN A 90 -1.30 -15.43 0.80
CA ASN A 90 -1.30 -16.53 -0.16
C ASN A 90 -2.71 -17.07 -0.46
N GLU A 91 -3.71 -16.75 0.37
CA GLU A 91 -5.12 -17.08 0.12
C GLU A 91 -5.74 -16.19 -0.96
N TRP A 92 -5.26 -16.29 -2.21
CA TRP A 92 -5.78 -15.52 -3.32
C TRP A 92 -7.22 -15.91 -3.70
N GLY A 93 -8.03 -14.92 -4.10
CA GLY A 93 -9.40 -15.14 -4.59
C GLY A 93 -10.48 -15.22 -3.49
N ARG A 94 -10.15 -14.92 -2.23
CA ARG A 94 -11.10 -14.79 -1.12
C ARG A 94 -11.46 -13.32 -0.88
N ALA A 95 -12.61 -13.10 -0.25
CA ALA A 95 -13.06 -11.75 0.11
C ALA A 95 -12.08 -11.01 1.04
N ALA A 96 -11.29 -11.73 1.84
CA ALA A 96 -10.27 -11.18 2.73
C ALA A 96 -8.84 -11.19 2.14
N SER A 97 -8.67 -11.59 0.88
CA SER A 97 -7.32 -11.67 0.27
C SER A 97 -6.62 -10.32 0.30
N TRP A 98 -5.31 -10.35 0.53
CA TRP A 98 -4.45 -9.21 0.25
C TRP A 98 -4.29 -9.05 -1.26
N LEU A 99 -4.03 -7.82 -1.72
CA LEU A 99 -3.68 -7.54 -3.10
C LEU A 99 -2.46 -6.61 -3.15
N CYS A 100 -1.40 -7.05 -3.81
CA CYS A 100 -0.27 -6.21 -4.16
C CYS A 100 -0.21 -6.12 -5.68
N VAL A 101 -0.67 -5.00 -6.24
CA VAL A 101 -0.91 -4.86 -7.68
C VAL A 101 -0.10 -3.70 -8.23
N ARG A 102 0.55 -3.96 -9.37
CA ARG A 102 1.21 -2.94 -10.18
C ARG A 102 0.70 -3.06 -11.63
N PRO A 103 -0.31 -2.26 -12.02
CA PRO A 103 -0.93 -2.40 -13.34
C PRO A 103 0.06 -2.22 -14.49
N VAL A 104 -0.15 -3.00 -15.55
CA VAL A 104 0.47 -2.80 -16.87
C VAL A 104 -0.48 -1.95 -17.70
N VAL A 105 0.00 -0.83 -18.19
CA VAL A 105 -0.72 0.16 -19.00
C VAL A 105 0.11 0.48 -20.25
N PRO A 106 -0.50 0.98 -21.34
CA PRO A 106 0.25 1.43 -22.50
C PRO A 106 1.18 2.61 -22.14
N ASP A 107 2.39 2.61 -22.69
CA ASP A 107 3.26 3.79 -22.72
C ASP A 107 2.86 4.75 -23.85
N ILE A 108 3.62 5.84 -23.99
CA ILE A 108 3.37 6.87 -25.01
C ILE A 108 3.53 6.38 -26.45
N TYR A 109 4.16 5.22 -26.64
CA TYR A 109 4.38 4.55 -27.93
C TYR A 109 3.45 3.35 -28.12
N GLY A 110 2.53 3.09 -27.19
CA GLY A 110 1.61 1.94 -27.23
C GLY A 110 2.25 0.62 -26.78
N GLY A 111 3.48 0.64 -26.26
CA GLY A 111 4.15 -0.52 -25.66
C GLY A 111 3.68 -0.79 -24.23
N PRO A 112 3.91 -1.99 -23.67
CA PRO A 112 3.54 -2.29 -22.29
C PRO A 112 4.48 -1.59 -21.29
N ALA A 113 3.92 -0.76 -20.41
CA ALA A 113 4.63 -0.17 -19.29
C ALA A 113 3.93 -0.50 -17.97
N ARG A 114 4.72 -0.69 -16.91
CA ARG A 114 4.15 -0.77 -15.55
C ARG A 114 3.98 0.63 -14.99
N THR A 115 2.90 0.83 -14.25
CA THR A 115 2.70 2.02 -13.43
C THR A 115 3.91 2.28 -12.52
N ARG A 116 4.13 3.55 -12.14
CA ARG A 116 5.29 3.94 -11.33
C ARG A 116 5.22 3.42 -9.90
N ASP A 117 4.03 3.19 -9.39
CA ASP A 117 3.77 2.83 -8.01
C ASP A 117 3.04 1.48 -7.92
N THR A 118 3.29 0.77 -6.84
CA THR A 118 2.58 -0.43 -6.44
C THR A 118 1.46 -0.06 -5.47
N HIS A 119 0.31 -0.71 -5.62
CA HIS A 119 -0.86 -0.55 -4.78
C HIS A 119 -1.00 -1.80 -3.90
N LEU A 120 -0.87 -1.63 -2.60
CA LEU A 120 -1.07 -2.69 -1.61
C LEU A 120 -2.41 -2.47 -0.90
N PHE A 121 -3.24 -3.51 -0.87
CA PHE A 121 -4.51 -3.53 -0.17
C PHE A 121 -4.55 -4.70 0.79
N PHE A 122 -5.05 -4.47 1.99
CA PHE A 122 -5.30 -5.52 2.97
C PHE A 122 -6.52 -5.21 3.85
N PRO A 123 -7.20 -6.24 4.38
CA PRO A 123 -8.33 -6.06 5.30
C PRO A 123 -7.96 -5.18 6.50
N ARG A 124 -8.83 -4.23 6.87
CA ARG A 124 -8.59 -3.33 8.01
C ARG A 124 -8.36 -4.08 9.33
N GLU A 125 -9.01 -5.24 9.51
CA GLU A 125 -8.82 -6.11 10.68
C GLU A 125 -7.37 -6.59 10.87
N HIS A 126 -6.54 -6.62 9.82
CA HIS A 126 -5.13 -6.97 9.93
C HIS A 126 -4.23 -5.78 10.33
N LEU A 127 -4.76 -4.56 10.44
CA LEU A 127 -3.96 -3.34 10.67
C LEU A 127 -3.09 -3.42 11.93
N ASP A 128 -3.68 -3.82 13.06
CA ASP A 128 -2.95 -3.89 14.33
C ASP A 128 -1.85 -4.96 14.28
N HIS A 129 -2.14 -6.12 13.69
CA HIS A 129 -1.16 -7.20 13.50
C HIS A 129 0.00 -6.79 12.59
N VAL A 130 -0.30 -6.05 11.53
CA VAL A 130 0.72 -5.47 10.63
C VAL A 130 1.63 -4.51 11.38
N ILE A 131 1.06 -3.62 12.21
CA ILE A 131 1.85 -2.69 13.03
C ILE A 131 2.74 -3.45 14.00
N GLU A 132 2.22 -4.50 14.64
CA GLU A 132 2.96 -5.36 15.56
C GLU A 132 4.15 -6.04 14.87
N VAL A 133 3.92 -6.71 13.74
CA VAL A 133 4.97 -7.41 12.98
C VAL A 133 6.07 -6.45 12.55
N LEU A 134 5.69 -5.26 12.03
CA LEU A 134 6.66 -4.23 11.67
C LEU A 134 7.41 -3.69 12.90
N GLY A 135 6.83 -3.77 14.09
CA GLY A 135 7.40 -3.39 15.39
C GLY A 135 8.56 -4.27 15.86
N ARG A 136 8.64 -5.51 15.38
CA ARG A 136 9.63 -6.51 15.80
C ARG A 136 11.06 -6.09 15.41
N SER A 137 12.04 -6.50 16.22
CA SER A 137 13.47 -6.19 16.00
C SER A 137 14.05 -6.76 14.70
N GLU A 138 13.38 -7.78 14.15
CA GLU A 138 13.73 -8.43 12.88
C GLU A 138 13.33 -7.61 11.65
N SER A 139 12.50 -6.58 11.84
CA SER A 139 12.12 -5.66 10.76
C SER A 139 13.27 -4.76 10.38
N VAL A 140 14.05 -5.19 9.39
CA VAL A 140 15.22 -4.45 8.89
C VAL A 140 14.77 -3.24 8.07
N PRO A 141 15.33 -2.04 8.30
CA PRO A 141 15.05 -0.86 7.48
C PRO A 141 15.38 -1.08 6.01
N PHE A 142 14.52 -0.56 5.13
CA PHE A 142 14.76 -0.52 3.70
C PHE A 142 15.92 0.41 3.38
N GLN A 143 16.92 -0.12 2.69
CA GLN A 143 18.01 0.65 2.12
C GLN A 143 17.79 0.71 0.60
N PRO A 144 17.58 1.91 0.02
CA PRO A 144 17.57 2.04 -1.42
C PRO A 144 18.91 1.52 -1.93
N ARG A 145 18.90 0.52 -2.82
CA ARG A 145 20.11 0.20 -3.58
C ARG A 145 20.59 1.51 -4.21
N ALA A 146 21.82 1.92 -3.90
CA ALA A 146 22.46 2.99 -4.64
C ALA A 146 22.33 2.62 -6.13
N ALA A 147 21.70 3.50 -6.91
CA ALA A 147 21.61 3.30 -8.34
C ALA A 147 23.06 3.13 -8.83
N SER A 148 23.42 1.92 -9.26
CA SER A 148 24.68 1.71 -9.93
C SER A 148 24.56 2.48 -11.23
N SER A 149 25.22 3.62 -11.30
CA SER A 149 25.45 4.36 -12.53
C SER A 149 26.32 3.47 -13.42
N ALA A 150 25.69 2.79 -14.35
CA ALA A 150 26.31 2.09 -15.46
C ALA A 150 25.58 2.49 -16.74
#